data_AF-A0A7N2MY52-F1
#
_entry.id   AF-A0A7N2MY52-F1
#
_cell.length_a   1.000
_cell.length_b   1.000
_cell.length_c   1.000
_cell.angle_alpha   90.00
_cell.angle_beta   90.00
_cell.angle_gamma   90.00
#
_symmetry.space_group_name_H-M   'P 1'
#
loop_
_entity.id
_entity.type
_entity.pdbx_description
1 polymer ?
#
loop_
_entity_poly.entity_id
_entity_poly.type
_entity_poly.pdbx_seq_one_letter_code
_entity_poly.pdbx_strand_id
1 'polypeptide(L)'
;MSGSGNPQLYRPHDVFTAMGRCWVLEDEFSYPINPNLRNSAYVHNTMRQEWDWLFREQQMFYDELTGFKLPVPRRLASQMPRDTIDELRKALNRIREENNRMKIRLNRYRTQV
;
A
#
# COMPACT_ATOMS: atom_id res chain seq x y z
N MET A 1 16.47 33.69 -7.63
CA MET A 1 15.41 32.85 -8.23
C MET A 1 15.07 31.76 -7.23
N SER A 2 14.07 32.00 -6.38
CA SER A 2 13.67 31.07 -5.33
C SER A 2 12.61 30.13 -5.88
N GLY A 3 13.04 29.04 -6.52
CA GLY A 3 12.17 27.94 -6.87
C GLY A 3 11.82 27.15 -5.61
N SER A 4 10.92 27.68 -4.77
CA SER A 4 10.24 26.88 -3.73
C SER A 4 9.22 25.98 -4.43
N GLY A 5 9.72 25.08 -5.28
CA GLY A 5 8.90 24.04 -5.87
C GLY A 5 8.65 23.00 -4.80
N ASN A 6 7.41 22.87 -4.34
CA ASN A 6 7.01 21.70 -3.59
C ASN A 6 7.53 20.46 -4.33
N PRO A 7 8.18 19.50 -3.64
CA PRO A 7 8.71 18.32 -4.30
C PRO A 7 7.55 17.63 -5.01
N GLN A 8 7.71 17.33 -6.31
CA GLN A 8 6.71 16.55 -7.03
C GLN A 8 6.59 15.18 -6.36
N LEU A 9 5.36 14.83 -5.97
CA LEU A 9 5.06 13.58 -5.29
C LEU A 9 4.26 12.65 -6.20
N TYR A 10 4.42 11.35 -6.01
CA TYR A 10 3.56 10.31 -6.57
C TYR A 10 2.88 9.54 -5.44
N ARG A 11 1.71 8.98 -5.71
CA ARG A 11 1.08 8.01 -4.82
C ARG A 11 1.27 6.59 -5.36
N PRO A 12 1.39 5.56 -4.51
CA PRO A 12 1.51 4.17 -4.96
C PRO A 12 0.43 3.75 -5.98
N HIS A 13 -0.82 4.12 -5.77
CA HIS A 13 -1.96 3.94 -6.67
C HIS A 13 -1.64 4.44 -8.06
N ASP A 14 -1.14 5.67 -8.22
CA ASP A 14 -0.83 6.26 -9.52
C ASP A 14 0.09 5.35 -10.34
N VAL A 15 1.10 4.78 -9.66
CA VAL A 15 2.06 3.85 -10.26
C VAL A 15 1.39 2.52 -10.64
N PHE A 16 0.57 1.95 -9.75
CA PHE A 16 -0.12 0.68 -10.03
C PHE A 16 -1.17 0.80 -11.13
N THR A 17 -1.91 1.91 -11.17
CA THR A 17 -2.89 2.21 -12.22
C THR A 17 -2.20 2.45 -13.57
N ALA A 18 -1.09 3.18 -13.59
CA ALA A 18 -0.29 3.37 -14.81
C ALA A 18 0.27 2.05 -15.38
N MET A 19 0.50 1.03 -14.53
CA MET A 19 0.88 -0.32 -14.96
C MET A 19 -0.31 -1.18 -15.44
N GLY A 20 -1.52 -0.59 -15.58
CA GLY A 20 -2.72 -1.29 -16.05
C GLY A 20 -3.31 -2.27 -15.03
N ARG A 21 -2.96 -2.18 -13.75
CA ARG A 21 -3.51 -3.06 -12.72
C ARG A 21 -4.83 -2.50 -12.20
N CYS A 22 -5.81 -3.39 -11.96
CA CYS A 22 -7.02 -3.02 -11.23
C CYS A 22 -6.67 -2.68 -9.78
N TRP A 23 -6.77 -1.40 -9.44
CA TRP A 23 -6.39 -0.85 -8.14
C TRP A 23 -7.57 -0.10 -7.52
N VAL A 24 -8.00 -0.53 -6.34
CA VAL A 24 -9.14 0.04 -5.59
C VAL A 24 -8.77 0.42 -4.15
N LEU A 25 -7.51 0.20 -3.78
CA LEU A 25 -6.99 0.65 -2.50
C LEU A 25 -6.85 2.19 -2.52
N GLU A 26 -7.20 2.80 -1.41
CA GLU A 26 -7.00 4.24 -1.21
C GLU A 26 -5.58 4.49 -0.75
N ASP A 27 -5.03 5.65 -1.09
CA ASP A 27 -3.69 6.04 -0.69
C ASP A 27 -3.74 7.24 0.25
N GLU A 28 -3.19 7.07 1.44
CA GLU A 28 -2.89 8.18 2.37
C GLU A 28 -1.44 8.69 2.25
N PHE A 29 -0.57 7.93 1.57
CA PHE A 29 0.87 8.17 1.55
C PHE A 29 1.36 8.60 0.17
N SER A 30 2.30 9.54 0.15
CA SER A 30 2.89 10.10 -1.06
C SER A 30 4.41 10.12 -0.96
N TYR A 31 5.08 9.92 -2.09
CA TYR A 31 6.51 9.73 -2.18
C TYR A 31 7.14 10.71 -3.17
N PRO A 32 8.36 11.20 -2.93
CA PRO A 32 9.04 12.09 -3.86
C PRO A 32 9.39 11.35 -5.16
N ILE A 33 9.13 11.98 -6.30
CA ILE A 33 9.57 11.49 -7.62
C ILE A 33 11.09 11.57 -7.78
N ASN A 34 11.73 12.52 -7.08
CA ASN A 34 13.18 12.70 -7.15
C ASN A 34 13.92 11.43 -6.67
N PRO A 35 14.65 10.73 -7.56
CA PRO A 35 15.32 9.47 -7.23
C PRO A 35 16.42 9.63 -6.18
N ASN A 36 17.00 10.83 -6.05
CA ASN A 36 18.03 11.11 -5.03
C ASN A 36 17.45 11.10 -3.61
N LEU A 37 16.13 11.25 -3.45
CA LEU A 37 15.47 11.19 -2.15
C LEU A 37 15.00 9.77 -1.78
N ARG A 38 15.17 8.79 -2.67
CA ARG A 38 14.62 7.43 -2.53
C ARG A 38 15.05 6.71 -1.24
N ASN A 39 16.25 7.00 -0.74
CA ASN A 39 16.82 6.41 0.47
C ASN A 39 16.94 7.44 1.61
N SER A 40 16.27 8.59 1.50
CA SER A 40 16.26 9.60 2.54
C SER A 40 15.56 9.12 3.80
N ALA A 41 15.92 9.70 4.95
CA ALA A 41 15.25 9.43 6.23
C ALA A 41 13.74 9.75 6.16
N TYR A 42 13.37 10.80 5.42
CA TYR A 42 11.96 11.13 5.16
C TYR A 42 11.22 9.96 4.50
N VAL A 43 11.72 9.44 3.37
CA VAL A 43 11.08 8.32 2.66
C VAL A 43 11.01 7.07 3.52
N HIS A 44 12.07 6.77 4.28
CA HIS A 44 12.07 5.62 5.17
C HIS A 44 11.02 5.74 6.29
N ASN A 45 10.89 6.92 6.90
CA ASN A 45 9.87 7.17 7.92
C ASN A 45 8.45 7.08 7.33
N THR A 46 8.22 7.64 6.15
CA THR A 46 6.94 7.52 5.43
C THR A 46 6.60 6.05 5.17
N MET A 47 7.57 5.24 4.74
CA MET A 47 7.37 3.80 4.51
C MET A 47 6.98 3.04 5.78
N ARG A 48 7.56 3.39 6.93
CA ARG A 48 7.21 2.76 8.21
C ARG A 48 5.79 3.13 8.65
N GLN A 49 5.42 4.41 8.53
CA GLN A 49 4.07 4.86 8.84
C GLN A 49 3.02 4.21 7.92
N GLU A 50 3.33 4.08 6.63
CA GLU A 50 2.46 3.39 5.69
C GLU A 50 2.31 1.92 6.04
N TRP A 51 3.40 1.25 6.44
CA TRP A 51 3.33 -0.15 6.88
C TRP A 51 2.35 -0.31 8.05
N ASP A 52 2.46 0.51 9.09
CA ASP A 52 1.60 0.44 10.27
C ASP A 52 0.12 0.73 9.92
N TRP A 53 -0.12 1.62 8.96
CA TRP A 53 -1.47 1.88 8.45
C TRP A 53 -2.02 0.70 7.65
N LEU A 54 -1.28 0.21 6.64
CA LEU A 54 -1.68 -0.91 5.79
C LEU A 54 -1.88 -2.21 6.59
N PHE A 55 -1.09 -2.42 7.64
CA PHE A 55 -1.22 -3.59 8.50
C PHE A 55 -2.52 -3.56 9.32
N ARG A 56 -2.91 -2.37 9.82
CA ARG A 56 -4.20 -2.18 10.50
C ARG A 56 -5.37 -2.38 9.52
N GLU A 57 -5.30 -1.78 8.34
CA GLU A 57 -6.32 -1.99 7.30
C GLU A 57 -6.44 -3.45 6.89
N GLN A 58 -5.32 -4.17 6.75
CA GLN A 58 -5.33 -5.58 6.38
C GLN A 58 -6.15 -6.41 7.38
N GLN A 59 -6.05 -6.09 8.67
CA GLN A 59 -6.82 -6.78 9.71
C GLN A 59 -8.31 -6.46 9.58
N MET A 60 -8.68 -5.21 9.33
CA MET A 60 -10.09 -4.84 9.09
C MET A 60 -10.69 -5.59 7.88
N PHE A 61 -9.98 -5.63 6.76
CA PHE A 61 -10.45 -6.37 5.58
C PHE A 61 -10.53 -7.88 5.83
N TYR A 62 -9.58 -8.43 6.61
CA TYR A 62 -9.56 -9.83 7.00
C TYR A 62 -10.80 -10.19 7.84
N ASP A 63 -11.09 -9.38 8.86
CA ASP A 63 -12.22 -9.60 9.76
C ASP A 63 -13.54 -9.52 9.01
N GLU A 64 -13.66 -8.56 8.10
CA GLU A 64 -14.86 -8.40 7.28
C GLU A 64 -15.07 -9.57 6.30
N LEU A 65 -14.01 -9.99 5.59
CA LEU A 65 -14.09 -11.18 4.72
C LEU A 65 -14.49 -12.42 5.51
N THR A 66 -13.94 -12.59 6.70
CA THR A 66 -14.26 -13.71 7.59
C THR A 66 -15.71 -13.65 8.07
N GLY A 67 -16.19 -12.47 8.45
CA GLY A 67 -17.58 -12.24 8.85
C GLY A 67 -18.59 -12.59 7.75
N PHE A 68 -18.27 -12.27 6.50
CA PHE A 68 -19.07 -12.67 5.33
C PHE A 68 -18.83 -14.09 4.84
N LYS A 69 -17.96 -14.88 5.52
CA LYS A 69 -17.57 -16.24 5.11
C LYS A 69 -16.98 -16.29 3.69
N LEU A 70 -16.31 -15.22 3.26
CA LEU A 70 -15.65 -15.12 1.98
C LEU A 70 -14.22 -15.68 2.05
N PRO A 71 -13.67 -16.25 0.96
CA PRO A 71 -12.31 -16.76 0.99
C PRO A 71 -11.28 -15.64 1.22
N VAL A 72 -10.38 -15.84 2.16
CA VAL A 72 -9.34 -14.87 2.52
C VAL A 72 -8.05 -15.13 1.72
N PRO A 73 -7.50 -14.14 1.00
CA PRO A 73 -6.18 -14.23 0.38
C PRO A 73 -5.05 -14.50 1.39
N ARG A 74 -3.95 -15.14 0.94
CA ARG A 74 -2.75 -15.33 1.78
C ARG A 74 -2.18 -13.97 2.20
N ARG A 75 -1.80 -13.86 3.47
CA ARG A 75 -1.15 -12.69 4.10
C ARG A 75 0.35 -12.92 4.27
N LEU A 76 1.11 -12.88 3.18
CA LEU A 76 2.55 -13.16 3.20
C LEU A 76 3.37 -11.96 3.65
N ALA A 77 2.86 -10.73 3.49
CA ALA A 77 3.63 -9.54 3.80
C ALA A 77 4.08 -9.49 5.28
N SER A 78 3.26 -10.00 6.20
CA SER A 78 3.57 -10.04 7.64
C SER A 78 4.83 -10.84 7.97
N GLN A 79 5.16 -11.83 7.14
CA GLN A 79 6.31 -12.73 7.29
C GLN A 79 7.57 -12.21 6.58
N MET A 80 7.47 -11.15 5.78
CA MET A 80 8.61 -10.60 5.05
C MET A 80 9.54 -9.79 5.99
N PRO A 81 10.86 -9.83 5.77
CA PRO A 81 11.79 -8.97 6.50
C PRO A 81 11.53 -7.49 6.18
N ARG A 82 11.91 -6.61 7.12
CA ARG A 82 11.64 -5.16 7.06
C ARG A 82 12.78 -4.32 7.65
N ASP A 83 13.95 -4.91 7.87
CA ASP A 83 15.05 -4.27 8.62
C ASP A 83 15.79 -3.24 7.76
N THR A 84 15.86 -3.48 6.45
CA THR A 84 16.42 -2.55 5.47
C THR A 84 15.35 -1.82 4.67
N ILE A 85 15.69 -0.66 4.08
CA ILE A 85 14.79 0.12 3.21
C ILE A 85 14.27 -0.72 2.04
N ASP A 86 15.12 -1.55 1.44
CA ASP A 86 14.72 -2.37 0.28
C ASP A 86 13.81 -3.52 0.68
N GLU A 87 14.04 -4.13 1.85
CA GLU A 87 13.13 -5.13 2.42
C GLU A 87 11.77 -4.51 2.76
N LEU A 88 11.75 -3.37 3.46
CA LEU A 88 10.52 -2.65 3.77
C LEU A 88 9.75 -2.27 2.51
N ARG A 89 10.44 -1.81 1.45
CA ARG A 89 9.80 -1.49 0.16
C ARG A 89 9.16 -2.72 -0.48
N LYS A 90 9.82 -3.88 -0.43
CA LYS A 90 9.26 -5.15 -0.94
C LYS A 90 8.05 -5.58 -0.12
N ALA A 91 8.14 -5.49 1.21
CA ALA A 91 7.05 -5.81 2.12
C ALA A 91 5.83 -4.89 1.88
N LEU A 92 6.05 -3.58 1.69
CA LEU A 92 5.01 -2.61 1.35
C LEU A 92 4.30 -2.96 0.04
N ASN A 93 5.05 -3.21 -1.03
CA ASN A 93 4.44 -3.62 -2.30
C ASN A 93 3.59 -4.88 -2.14
N ARG A 94 4.05 -5.84 -1.32
CA ARG A 94 3.30 -7.06 -1.06
C ARG A 94 2.01 -6.81 -0.27
N ILE A 95 2.05 -6.05 0.82
CA ILE A 95 0.85 -5.80 1.63
C ILE A 95 -0.18 -4.97 0.86
N ARG A 96 0.25 -4.01 0.04
CA ARG A 96 -0.65 -3.25 -0.85
C ARG A 96 -1.40 -4.16 -1.82
N GLU A 97 -0.69 -5.10 -2.48
CA GLU A 97 -1.32 -6.06 -3.38
C GLU A 97 -2.31 -6.99 -2.65
N GLU A 98 -1.96 -7.45 -1.45
CA GLU A 98 -2.82 -8.31 -0.63
C GLU A 98 -4.09 -7.57 -0.20
N ASN A 99 -3.95 -6.34 0.31
CA ASN A 99 -5.06 -5.49 0.72
C ASN A 99 -5.96 -5.13 -0.47
N ASN A 100 -5.37 -4.77 -1.61
CA ASN A 100 -6.13 -4.48 -2.83
C ASN A 100 -6.98 -5.68 -3.26
N ARG A 101 -6.45 -6.91 -3.18
CA ARG A 101 -7.22 -8.13 -3.49
C ARG A 101 -8.38 -8.34 -2.52
N MET A 102 -8.15 -8.11 -1.22
CA MET A 102 -9.20 -8.20 -0.21
C MET A 102 -10.30 -7.17 -0.46
N LYS A 103 -9.93 -5.91 -0.70
CA LYS A 103 -10.86 -4.81 -0.99
C LYS A 103 -11.66 -5.05 -2.28
N ILE A 104 -11.04 -5.55 -3.36
CA ILE A 104 -11.77 -5.97 -4.58
C ILE A 104 -12.83 -7.02 -4.26
N ARG A 105 -12.49 -8.02 -3.44
CA ARG A 105 -13.43 -9.10 -3.09
C ARG A 105 -14.60 -8.59 -2.26
N LEU A 106 -14.34 -7.73 -1.29
CA LEU A 106 -15.37 -7.05 -0.49
C LEU A 106 -16.28 -6.20 -1.36
N ASN A 107 -15.71 -5.38 -2.26
CA ASN A 107 -16.49 -4.54 -3.16
C ASN A 107 -17.41 -5.38 -4.07
N ARG A 108 -16.91 -6.48 -4.66
CA ARG A 108 -17.73 -7.38 -5.49
C ARG A 108 -18.90 -7.96 -4.71
N TYR A 109 -18.66 -8.41 -3.49
CA TYR A 109 -19.73 -8.94 -2.63
C TYR A 109 -20.78 -7.87 -2.34
N ARG A 110 -20.36 -6.67 -1.92
CA ARG A 110 -21.26 -5.55 -1.60
C ARG A 110 -22.07 -5.04 -2.80
N THR A 111 -21.57 -5.21 -4.03
CA THR A 111 -22.33 -4.84 -5.26
C THR A 111 -23.29 -5.91 -5.73
N GLN A 112 -23.22 -7.13 -5.19
CA GLN A 112 -24.07 -8.27 -5.56
C GLN A 112 -25.21 -8.51 -4.57
N VAL A 113 -25.11 -7.94 -3.37
CA VAL A 113 -26.16 -7.92 -2.32
C VAL A 113 -26.99 -6.65 -2.50
#